data_AF-A0A6H1ZF14-F1
#
_entry.id   AF-A0A6H1ZF14-F1
#
_cell.length_a   1.000
_cell.length_b   1.000
_cell.length_c   1.000
_cell.angle_alpha   90.00
_cell.angle_beta   90.00
_cell.angle_gamma   90.00
#
_symmetry.space_group_name_H-M   'P 1'
#
loop_
_entity.id
_entity.type
_entity.pdbx_description
1 polymer ?
#
loop_
_entity_poly.entity_id
_entity_poly.type
_entity_poly.pdbx_seq_one_letter_code
_entity_poly.pdbx_strand_id
1 'polypeptide(L)'
;MKIIQLEAQNVKRLKAIEIRPDGNLVVIGGKNGAGKSSVLDSIAYVLGGKDAIPSQPVRKGEKKATVVCELDNLIVKRTITATGGGTLTVENKEGAVFKSPQAMLDALCGELTFDPLEFSRMSARKQAETLKGLVGLDFSELENERQSLYDERTRINTDGKALKARFEGMQEYPEAPEMEVSVSGLMGELKERESVNHENEKQRLMLRQGIDDLKNQGIELGHLSEQITDLQVRIDELKRLEAAKAKKIGITKTSIEKAKPRIDALQDADEEEIRDQIGNAETVNQQVRSNRIRKDLSETLKTKRAESETLADQIHKIDDSKTSQLATAKFPVDGLSFSASEVLYNEIPFNQASSAEQLRVSVAMGIAMNPKLKVLLIRDGSLLDEDNLKMMADMAQEADAQIWLERVGKGQEVSVIIEDGEVQDGKSAMA
;
A
#
# COMPACT_ATOMS: atom_id res chain seq x y z
N MET A 1 -41.40 13.29 5.48
CA MET A 1 -42.72 12.64 5.32
C MET A 1 -43.08 11.96 6.63
N LYS A 2 -44.29 12.19 7.15
CA LYS A 2 -44.82 11.66 8.42
C LYS A 2 -46.18 10.99 8.24
N ILE A 3 -46.62 10.21 9.24
CA ILE A 3 -47.97 9.66 9.31
C ILE A 3 -48.88 10.70 9.98
N ILE A 4 -49.91 11.10 9.25
CA ILE A 4 -50.97 12.02 9.69
C ILE A 4 -52.12 11.26 10.33
N GLN A 5 -52.44 10.08 9.79
CA GLN A 5 -53.50 9.23 10.31
C GLN A 5 -53.21 7.76 10.01
N LEU A 6 -53.52 6.90 10.97
CA LEU A 6 -53.50 5.45 10.84
C LEU A 6 -54.86 4.89 11.20
N GLU A 7 -55.50 4.19 10.28
CA GLU A 7 -56.65 3.33 10.54
C GLU A 7 -56.26 1.87 10.32
N ALA A 8 -56.64 1.00 11.24
CA ALA A 8 -56.42 -0.44 11.06
C ALA A 8 -57.57 -1.26 11.62
N GLN A 9 -58.02 -2.24 10.84
CA GLN A 9 -59.11 -3.14 11.20
C GLN A 9 -58.65 -4.59 11.06
N ASN A 10 -58.97 -5.41 12.05
CA ASN A 10 -58.72 -6.85 12.05
C ASN A 10 -57.25 -7.26 11.79
N VAL A 11 -56.28 -6.40 12.09
CA VAL A 11 -54.85 -6.76 12.04
C VAL A 11 -54.47 -7.42 13.36
N LYS A 12 -54.08 -8.70 13.33
CA LYS A 12 -53.67 -9.50 14.51
C LYS A 12 -54.66 -9.33 15.69
N ARG A 13 -54.31 -8.55 16.71
CA ARG A 13 -55.12 -8.34 17.93
C ARG A 13 -56.05 -7.12 17.85
N LEU A 14 -56.00 -6.32 16.78
CA LEU A 14 -56.86 -5.14 16.61
C LEU A 14 -58.27 -5.55 16.15
N LYS A 15 -59.29 -4.88 16.66
CA LYS A 15 -60.66 -4.93 16.13
C LYS A 15 -60.81 -3.80 15.12
N ALA A 16 -60.72 -2.57 15.60
CA ALA A 16 -60.64 -1.35 14.81
C ALA A 16 -59.92 -0.28 15.62
N ILE A 17 -59.03 0.47 14.97
CA ILE A 17 -58.37 1.64 15.55
C ILE A 17 -58.37 2.78 14.53
N GLU A 18 -58.40 4.00 15.05
CA GLU A 18 -58.05 5.23 14.35
C GLU A 18 -57.09 6.01 15.25
N ILE A 19 -55.93 6.38 14.73
CA ILE A 19 -54.90 7.11 15.47
C ILE A 19 -54.48 8.30 14.62
N ARG A 20 -54.55 9.50 15.20
CA ARG A 20 -53.96 10.73 14.68
C ARG A 20 -52.79 11.11 15.58
N PRO A 21 -51.54 10.88 15.14
CA PRO A 21 -50.37 11.24 15.93
C PRO A 21 -50.37 12.70 16.33
N ASP A 22 -50.00 12.97 17.57
CA ASP A 22 -49.65 14.30 18.04
C ASP A 22 -48.15 14.33 18.36
N GLY A 23 -47.41 15.22 17.70
CA GLY A 23 -45.97 15.33 17.79
C GLY A 23 -45.16 14.25 17.05
N ASN A 24 -43.87 14.20 17.36
CA ASN A 24 -42.87 13.35 16.71
C ASN A 24 -42.61 12.03 17.46
N LEU A 25 -43.04 11.90 18.72
CA LEU A 25 -42.97 10.65 19.49
C LEU A 25 -44.38 10.18 19.85
N VAL A 26 -44.79 9.05 19.28
CA VAL A 26 -46.08 8.42 19.49
C VAL A 26 -45.91 7.19 20.37
N VAL A 27 -46.29 7.30 21.64
CA VAL A 27 -46.18 6.18 22.59
C VAL A 27 -47.50 5.43 22.68
N ILE A 28 -47.49 4.18 22.23
CA ILE A 28 -48.61 3.25 22.28
C ILE A 28 -48.52 2.45 23.58
N GLY A 29 -49.43 2.73 24.50
CA GLY A 29 -49.56 2.06 25.80
C GLY A 29 -50.67 1.01 25.84
N GLY A 30 -50.71 0.24 26.93
CA GLY A 30 -51.67 -0.84 27.15
C GLY A 30 -51.06 -2.08 27.79
N LYS A 31 -51.92 -2.99 28.26
CA LYS A 31 -51.49 -4.28 28.85
C LYS A 31 -50.85 -5.20 27.81
N ASN A 32 -50.15 -6.23 28.26
CA ASN A 32 -49.67 -7.29 27.37
C ASN A 32 -50.85 -7.97 26.67
N GLY A 33 -50.71 -8.22 25.37
CA GLY A 33 -51.77 -8.81 24.54
C GLY A 33 -52.89 -7.85 24.12
N ALA A 34 -52.85 -6.56 24.52
CA ALA A 34 -53.89 -5.59 24.19
C ALA A 34 -53.94 -5.20 22.69
N GLY A 35 -52.83 -5.35 21.96
CA GLY A 35 -52.74 -5.03 20.54
C GLY A 35 -51.73 -3.95 20.15
N LYS A 36 -50.92 -3.44 21.09
CA LYS A 36 -49.87 -2.43 20.82
C LYS A 36 -48.96 -2.78 19.63
N SER A 37 -48.35 -3.97 19.66
CA SER A 37 -47.47 -4.41 18.58
C SER A 37 -48.22 -4.55 17.25
N SER A 38 -49.52 -4.86 17.31
CA SER A 38 -50.38 -4.94 16.12
C SER A 38 -50.59 -3.56 15.48
N VAL A 39 -50.51 -2.46 16.24
CA VAL A 39 -50.51 -1.08 15.69
C VAL A 39 -49.24 -0.82 14.88
N LEU A 40 -48.06 -1.09 15.46
CA LEU A 40 -46.78 -0.96 14.77
C LEU A 40 -46.74 -1.88 13.54
N ASP A 41 -47.25 -3.10 13.67
CA ASP A 41 -47.36 -4.04 12.56
C ASP A 41 -48.26 -3.53 11.44
N SER A 42 -49.36 -2.83 11.75
CA SER A 42 -50.20 -2.21 10.73
C SER A 42 -49.40 -1.23 9.87
N ILE A 43 -48.56 -0.39 10.50
CA ILE A 43 -47.68 0.54 9.79
C ILE A 43 -46.64 -0.23 8.95
N ALA A 44 -46.01 -1.25 9.53
CA ALA A 44 -45.04 -2.08 8.80
C ALA A 44 -45.68 -2.78 7.59
N TYR A 45 -46.90 -3.30 7.72
CA TYR A 45 -47.56 -4.05 6.64
C TYR A 45 -48.01 -3.14 5.51
N VAL A 46 -48.54 -1.95 5.83
CA VAL A 46 -49.08 -1.05 4.82
C VAL A 46 -47.95 -0.44 3.98
N LEU A 47 -46.80 -0.16 4.59
CA LEU A 47 -45.64 0.47 3.95
C LEU A 47 -44.61 -0.55 3.41
N GLY A 48 -44.21 -1.53 4.21
CA GLY A 48 -43.09 -2.45 3.94
C GLY A 48 -43.40 -3.65 3.03
N GLY A 49 -44.62 -3.78 2.52
CA GLY A 49 -44.89 -4.77 1.47
C GLY A 49 -45.09 -6.20 1.95
N LYS A 50 -44.82 -7.17 1.07
CA LYS A 50 -45.11 -8.60 1.33
C LYS A 50 -44.18 -9.19 2.38
N ASP A 51 -42.92 -8.79 2.40
CA ASP A 51 -41.91 -9.36 3.31
C ASP A 51 -42.15 -8.96 4.77
N ALA A 52 -42.80 -7.81 5.00
CA ALA A 52 -43.25 -7.40 6.32
C ALA A 52 -44.47 -8.18 6.83
N ILE A 53 -45.23 -8.85 5.95
CA ILE A 53 -46.51 -9.50 6.30
C ILE A 53 -46.27 -10.97 6.68
N PRO A 54 -46.56 -11.38 7.94
CA PRO A 54 -46.39 -12.75 8.38
C PRO A 54 -47.46 -13.67 7.78
N SER A 55 -47.33 -14.99 8.02
CA SER A 55 -48.26 -16.01 7.53
C SER A 55 -49.71 -15.85 8.04
N GLN A 56 -49.91 -15.28 9.23
CA GLN A 56 -51.23 -15.04 9.82
C GLN A 56 -51.37 -13.59 10.31
N PRO A 57 -51.62 -12.63 9.40
CA PRO A 57 -51.73 -11.21 9.75
C PRO A 57 -53.16 -10.78 10.10
N VAL A 58 -54.18 -11.55 9.69
CA VAL A 58 -55.60 -11.27 9.92
C VAL A 58 -56.02 -11.81 11.29
N ARG A 59 -56.83 -11.03 12.02
CA ARG A 59 -57.42 -11.41 13.31
C ARG A 59 -58.16 -12.75 13.17
N LYS A 60 -57.92 -13.66 14.12
CA LYS A 60 -58.56 -14.99 14.11
C LYS A 60 -60.08 -14.85 14.08
N GLY A 61 -60.72 -15.51 13.11
CA GLY A 61 -62.17 -15.46 12.87
C GLY A 61 -62.58 -14.50 11.76
N GLU A 62 -61.70 -13.60 11.34
CA GLU A 62 -61.99 -12.60 10.32
C GLU A 62 -61.53 -13.04 8.93
N LYS A 63 -62.21 -12.55 7.89
CA LYS A 63 -61.90 -12.88 6.48
C LYS A 63 -60.81 -11.99 5.89
N LYS A 64 -60.73 -10.74 6.35
CA LYS A 64 -59.82 -9.72 5.84
C LYS A 64 -59.40 -8.74 6.94
N ALA A 65 -58.21 -8.18 6.78
CA ALA A 65 -57.71 -7.03 7.52
C ALA A 65 -57.51 -5.85 6.58
N THR A 66 -57.73 -4.63 7.06
CA THR A 66 -57.53 -3.40 6.28
C THR A 66 -56.68 -2.43 7.07
N VAL A 67 -55.75 -1.77 6.39
CA VAL A 67 -54.94 -0.69 6.94
C VAL A 67 -54.99 0.49 5.98
N VAL A 68 -55.28 1.67 6.51
CA VAL A 68 -55.19 2.93 5.79
C VAL A 68 -54.18 3.81 6.52
N CYS A 69 -53.11 4.17 5.84
CA CYS A 69 -52.07 5.04 6.36
C CYS A 69 -52.04 6.31 5.51
N GLU A 70 -52.42 7.42 6.12
CA GLU A 70 -52.34 8.73 5.52
C GLU A 70 -50.98 9.35 5.87
N LEU A 71 -50.20 9.64 4.84
CA LEU A 71 -48.95 10.38 4.91
C LEU A 71 -49.18 11.84 4.49
N ASP A 72 -48.17 12.71 4.62
CA ASP A 72 -48.27 14.12 4.25
C ASP A 72 -48.87 14.36 2.86
N ASN A 73 -48.46 13.58 1.87
CA ASN A 73 -48.82 13.74 0.46
C ASN A 73 -49.47 12.50 -0.17
N LEU A 74 -49.60 11.40 0.58
CA LEU A 74 -50.08 10.12 0.07
C LEU A 74 -51.12 9.50 0.99
N ILE A 75 -51.99 8.68 0.42
CA ILE A 75 -52.91 7.80 1.16
C ILE A 75 -52.63 6.38 0.69
N VAL A 76 -52.18 5.52 1.61
CA VAL A 76 -51.84 4.13 1.35
C VAL A 76 -52.91 3.24 1.96
N LYS A 77 -53.62 2.49 1.12
CA LYS A 77 -54.67 1.56 1.53
C LYS A 77 -54.23 0.14 1.22
N ARG A 78 -54.16 -0.71 2.24
CA ARG A 78 -53.86 -2.14 2.09
C ARG A 78 -54.97 -3.00 2.64
N THR A 79 -55.41 -3.97 1.84
CA THR A 79 -56.28 -5.06 2.28
C THR A 79 -55.51 -6.35 2.25
N ILE A 80 -55.62 -7.16 3.30
CA ILE A 80 -54.99 -8.49 3.40
C ILE A 80 -56.10 -9.52 3.62
N THR A 81 -56.08 -10.61 2.87
CA THR A 81 -57.06 -11.70 3.00
C THR A 81 -56.50 -12.86 3.81
N ALA A 82 -57.35 -13.51 4.61
CA ALA A 82 -56.94 -14.62 5.48
C ALA A 82 -56.40 -15.83 4.69
N THR A 83 -56.82 -16.00 3.44
CA THR A 83 -56.35 -17.04 2.51
C THR A 83 -55.01 -16.69 1.85
N GLY A 84 -54.39 -15.57 2.21
CA GLY A 84 -53.26 -14.98 1.48
C GLY A 84 -53.73 -14.11 0.30
N GLY A 85 -52.90 -13.17 -0.09
CA GLY A 85 -53.23 -12.13 -1.09
C GLY A 85 -53.78 -10.85 -0.47
N GLY A 86 -54.35 -10.00 -1.33
CA GLY A 86 -54.80 -8.67 -0.91
C GLY A 86 -54.77 -7.63 -2.03
N THR A 87 -55.06 -6.39 -1.69
CA THR A 87 -54.94 -5.23 -2.58
C THR A 87 -54.07 -4.16 -1.92
N LEU A 88 -53.34 -3.43 -2.74
CA LEU A 88 -52.59 -2.24 -2.35
C LEU A 88 -52.95 -1.12 -3.31
N THR A 89 -53.44 -0.02 -2.76
CA THR A 89 -53.71 1.20 -3.49
C THR A 89 -52.92 2.32 -2.85
N VAL A 90 -52.22 3.11 -3.68
CA VAL A 90 -51.61 4.35 -3.23
C VAL A 90 -52.18 5.48 -4.06
N GLU A 91 -52.67 6.51 -3.39
CA GLU A 91 -53.29 7.70 -3.96
C GLU A 91 -52.55 8.94 -3.48
N ASN A 92 -52.47 9.99 -4.30
CA ASN A 92 -52.11 11.33 -3.80
C ASN A 92 -53.34 12.00 -3.15
N LYS A 93 -53.16 13.19 -2.56
CA LYS A 93 -54.26 13.94 -1.93
C LYS A 93 -55.36 14.35 -2.92
N GLU A 94 -55.04 14.41 -4.20
CA GLU A 94 -55.98 14.74 -5.29
C GLU A 94 -56.73 13.51 -5.85
N GLY A 95 -56.44 12.30 -5.35
CA GLY A 95 -57.14 11.06 -5.74
C GLY A 95 -56.55 10.31 -6.95
N ALA A 96 -55.40 10.73 -7.47
CA ALA A 96 -54.70 10.01 -8.54
C ALA A 96 -54.00 8.76 -8.00
N VAL A 97 -54.27 7.61 -8.62
CA VAL A 97 -53.74 6.29 -8.23
C VAL A 97 -52.39 6.00 -8.91
N PHE A 98 -51.41 5.56 -8.14
CA PHE A 98 -50.11 5.13 -8.67
C PHE A 98 -50.16 3.71 -9.26
N LYS A 99 -49.61 3.54 -10.47
CA LYS A 99 -49.64 2.26 -11.22
C LYS A 99 -48.73 1.17 -10.63
N SER A 100 -47.67 1.55 -9.91
CA SER A 100 -46.70 0.64 -9.30
C SER A 100 -46.55 0.98 -7.81
N PRO A 101 -47.58 0.73 -6.99
CA PRO A 101 -47.66 1.27 -5.64
C PRO A 101 -46.56 0.74 -4.73
N GLN A 102 -46.22 -0.56 -4.79
CA GLN A 102 -45.19 -1.14 -3.92
C GLN A 102 -43.79 -0.61 -4.27
N ALA A 103 -43.41 -0.59 -5.54
CA ALA A 103 -42.09 -0.07 -5.96
C ALA A 103 -41.88 1.40 -5.55
N MET A 104 -42.96 2.18 -5.50
CA MET A 104 -42.90 3.55 -5.00
C MET A 104 -42.70 3.58 -3.48
N LEU A 105 -43.39 2.75 -2.70
CA LEU A 105 -43.19 2.62 -1.26
C LEU A 105 -41.79 2.10 -0.92
N ASP A 106 -41.27 1.14 -1.68
CA ASP A 106 -39.90 0.61 -1.53
C ASP A 106 -38.85 1.68 -1.80
N ALA A 107 -39.14 2.66 -2.67
CA ALA A 107 -38.25 3.81 -2.90
C ALA A 107 -38.35 4.89 -1.79
N LEU A 108 -39.36 4.82 -0.92
CA LEU A 108 -39.57 5.71 0.22
C LEU A 108 -39.07 5.13 1.54
N CYS A 109 -39.18 3.80 1.71
CA CYS A 109 -38.75 3.04 2.89
C CYS A 109 -37.32 2.50 2.66
N GLY A 110 -36.35 2.83 3.51
CA GLY A 110 -35.01 2.24 3.48
C GLY A 110 -34.94 0.81 4.04
N GLU A 111 -33.77 0.17 3.96
CA GLU A 111 -33.59 -1.25 4.36
C GLU A 111 -33.84 -1.50 5.87
N LEU A 112 -33.67 -0.48 6.72
CA LEU A 112 -33.92 -0.52 8.18
C LEU A 112 -35.12 0.34 8.62
N THR A 113 -36.16 0.48 7.80
CA THR A 113 -37.27 1.42 8.07
C THR A 113 -38.01 1.18 9.39
N PHE A 114 -38.01 -0.04 9.93
CA PHE A 114 -38.97 -0.36 10.98
C PHE A 114 -38.38 -0.47 12.38
N ASP A 115 -37.31 -1.22 12.66
CA ASP A 115 -36.76 -1.31 14.03
C ASP A 115 -35.35 -0.74 14.13
N PRO A 116 -35.16 0.53 14.58
CA PRO A 116 -33.82 1.09 14.73
C PRO A 116 -32.95 0.29 15.72
N LEU A 117 -33.55 -0.42 16.69
CA LEU A 117 -32.82 -1.26 17.64
C LEU A 117 -32.19 -2.48 16.97
N GLU A 118 -32.62 -2.87 15.78
CA GLU A 118 -32.01 -3.96 15.01
C GLU A 118 -30.52 -3.68 14.78
N PHE A 119 -30.13 -2.42 14.55
CA PHE A 119 -28.73 -2.04 14.37
C PHE A 119 -27.87 -2.47 15.57
N SER A 120 -28.30 -2.20 16.81
CA SER A 120 -27.59 -2.65 18.02
C SER A 120 -27.47 -4.16 18.16
N ARG A 121 -28.41 -4.91 17.57
CA ARG A 121 -28.47 -6.39 17.65
C ARG A 121 -27.70 -7.08 16.53
N MET A 122 -27.29 -6.35 15.48
CA MET A 122 -26.45 -6.88 14.41
C MET A 122 -25.07 -7.30 14.93
N SER A 123 -24.40 -8.19 14.19
CA SER A 123 -22.99 -8.47 14.46
C SER A 123 -22.11 -7.25 14.17
N ALA A 124 -21.00 -7.10 14.89
CA ALA A 124 -20.08 -5.95 14.74
C ALA A 124 -19.66 -5.70 13.27
N ARG A 125 -19.43 -6.78 12.51
CA ARG A 125 -19.12 -6.70 11.08
C ARG A 125 -20.26 -6.08 10.27
N LYS A 126 -21.50 -6.56 10.46
CA LYS A 126 -22.67 -6.03 9.76
C LYS A 126 -22.97 -4.59 10.15
N GLN A 127 -22.75 -4.22 11.41
CA GLN A 127 -22.86 -2.83 11.87
C GLN A 127 -21.86 -1.93 11.12
N ALA A 128 -20.60 -2.36 11.02
CA ALA A 128 -19.55 -1.61 10.32
C ALA A 128 -19.84 -1.49 8.81
N GLU A 129 -20.28 -2.57 8.16
CA GLU A 129 -20.69 -2.56 6.74
C GLU A 129 -21.89 -1.62 6.52
N THR A 130 -22.91 -1.67 7.39
CA THR A 130 -24.09 -0.80 7.32
C THR A 130 -23.71 0.68 7.48
N LEU A 131 -22.87 1.00 8.47
CA LEU A 131 -22.41 2.37 8.69
C LEU A 131 -21.58 2.89 7.52
N LYS A 132 -20.62 2.09 7.02
CA LYS A 132 -19.80 2.42 5.85
C LYS A 132 -20.66 2.71 4.62
N GLY A 133 -21.64 1.85 4.34
CA GLY A 133 -22.60 2.06 3.25
C GLY A 133 -23.42 3.34 3.41
N LEU A 134 -23.87 3.65 4.63
CA LEU A 134 -24.64 4.86 4.92
C LEU A 134 -23.84 6.14 4.70
N VAL A 135 -22.57 6.18 5.15
CA VAL A 135 -21.71 7.37 4.97
C VAL A 135 -21.01 7.42 3.61
N GLY A 136 -21.22 6.41 2.76
CA GLY A 136 -20.64 6.33 1.42
C GLY A 136 -19.12 6.11 1.42
N LEU A 137 -18.58 5.49 2.47
CA LEU A 137 -17.15 5.23 2.62
C LEU A 137 -16.84 3.76 2.32
N ASP A 138 -16.12 3.52 1.22
CA ASP A 138 -15.52 2.23 0.93
C ASP A 138 -14.01 2.37 0.80
N PHE A 139 -13.28 1.78 1.75
CA PHE A 139 -11.83 1.80 1.78
C PHE A 139 -11.19 0.53 1.23
N SER A 140 -11.98 -0.41 0.69
CA SER A 140 -11.49 -1.73 0.29
C SER A 140 -10.37 -1.63 -0.74
N GLU A 141 -10.52 -0.78 -1.75
CA GLU A 141 -9.49 -0.56 -2.77
C GLU A 141 -8.23 0.10 -2.19
N LEU A 142 -8.40 1.13 -1.37
CA LEU A 142 -7.30 1.84 -0.72
C LEU A 142 -6.51 0.93 0.25
N GLU A 143 -7.20 0.04 0.97
CA GLU A 143 -6.54 -0.94 1.85
C GLU A 143 -5.74 -1.97 1.07
N ASN A 144 -6.29 -2.47 -0.05
CA ASN A 144 -5.58 -3.41 -0.92
C ASN A 144 -4.34 -2.76 -1.54
N GLU A 145 -4.46 -1.53 -2.02
CA GLU A 145 -3.33 -0.76 -2.56
C GLU A 145 -2.26 -0.51 -1.49
N ARG A 146 -2.68 -0.03 -0.31
CA ARG A 146 -1.79 0.20 0.84
C ARG A 146 -1.05 -1.08 1.25
N GLN A 147 -1.73 -2.22 1.30
CA GLN A 147 -1.13 -3.51 1.63
C GLN A 147 -0.08 -3.91 0.57
N SER A 148 -0.40 -3.76 -0.73
CA SER A 148 0.54 -4.04 -1.81
C SER A 148 1.81 -3.19 -1.71
N LEU A 149 1.66 -1.89 -1.49
CA LEU A 149 2.79 -0.96 -1.32
C LEU A 149 3.62 -1.30 -0.07
N TYR A 150 2.96 -1.70 1.02
CA TYR A 150 3.64 -2.11 2.25
C TYR A 150 4.47 -3.39 2.03
N ASP A 151 3.92 -4.38 1.32
CA ASP A 151 4.62 -5.64 1.02
C ASP A 151 5.80 -5.40 0.08
N GLU A 152 5.64 -4.56 -0.93
CA GLU A 152 6.71 -4.15 -1.85
C GLU A 152 7.83 -3.41 -1.11
N ARG A 153 7.47 -2.45 -0.24
CA ARG A 153 8.43 -1.72 0.60
C ARG A 153 9.18 -2.66 1.54
N THR A 154 8.49 -3.65 2.11
CA THR A 154 9.12 -4.67 2.96
C THR A 154 10.15 -5.50 2.19
N ARG A 155 9.83 -5.88 0.95
CA ARG A 155 10.78 -6.57 0.06
C ARG A 155 12.00 -5.69 -0.25
N ILE A 156 11.80 -4.45 -0.69
CA ILE A 156 12.88 -3.51 -1.00
C ILE A 156 13.79 -3.25 0.20
N ASN A 157 13.22 -3.10 1.40
CA ASN A 157 14.00 -2.93 2.62
C ASN A 157 14.80 -4.18 2.99
N THR A 158 14.26 -5.36 2.72
CA THR A 158 14.95 -6.63 2.95
C THR A 158 16.12 -6.81 1.97
N ASP A 159 15.90 -6.52 0.68
CA ASP A 159 16.95 -6.53 -0.34
C ASP A 159 18.04 -5.48 -0.03
N GLY A 160 17.62 -4.27 0.37
CA GLY A 160 18.52 -3.21 0.80
C GLY A 160 19.38 -3.60 1.99
N LYS A 161 18.83 -4.34 2.98
CA LYS A 161 19.61 -4.88 4.10
C LYS A 161 20.66 -5.90 3.63
N ALA A 162 20.30 -6.80 2.71
CA ALA A 162 21.24 -7.76 2.16
C ALA A 162 22.38 -7.09 1.38
N LEU A 163 22.05 -6.09 0.54
CA LEU A 163 23.03 -5.29 -0.19
C LEU A 163 23.92 -4.48 0.76
N LYS A 164 23.36 -3.94 1.84
CA LYS A 164 24.10 -3.16 2.85
C LYS A 164 25.09 -4.05 3.60
N ALA A 165 24.67 -5.24 4.03
CA ALA A 165 25.55 -6.21 4.66
C ALA A 165 26.71 -6.62 3.72
N ARG A 166 26.42 -6.81 2.43
CA ARG A 166 27.46 -7.07 1.42
C ARG A 166 28.42 -5.89 1.26
N PHE A 167 27.90 -4.66 1.18
CA PHE A 167 28.71 -3.45 1.08
C PHE A 167 29.61 -3.23 2.30
N GLU A 168 29.07 -3.39 3.52
CA GLU A 168 29.80 -3.24 4.78
C GLU A 168 30.86 -4.33 4.97
N GLY A 169 30.64 -5.53 4.42
CA GLY A 169 31.61 -6.63 4.42
C GLY A 169 32.75 -6.49 3.40
N MET A 170 32.70 -5.49 2.50
CA MET A 170 33.75 -5.27 1.50
C MET A 170 34.84 -4.33 2.01
N GLN A 171 36.09 -4.75 1.84
CA GLN A 171 37.26 -3.92 2.11
C GLN A 171 37.43 -2.85 1.05
N GLU A 172 37.77 -1.64 1.50
CA GLU A 172 38.08 -0.49 0.65
C GLU A 172 39.59 -0.35 0.50
N TYR A 173 40.05 -0.11 -0.73
CA TYR A 173 41.47 0.02 -1.06
C TYR A 173 41.76 1.44 -1.60
N PRO A 174 42.02 2.43 -0.75
CA PRO A 174 42.13 3.83 -1.17
C PRO A 174 43.33 4.13 -2.07
N GLU A 175 44.36 3.28 -2.06
CA GLU A 175 45.57 3.45 -2.87
C GLU A 175 45.52 2.72 -4.22
N ALA A 176 44.45 1.97 -4.49
CA ALA A 176 44.29 1.29 -5.77
C ALA A 176 43.97 2.29 -6.90
N PRO A 177 44.59 2.18 -8.09
CA PRO A 177 44.36 3.08 -9.20
C PRO A 177 42.92 2.98 -9.74
N GLU A 178 42.44 4.02 -10.44
CA GLU A 178 41.07 4.03 -10.97
C GLU A 178 40.82 3.02 -12.11
N MET A 179 41.88 2.62 -12.81
CA MET A 179 41.84 1.69 -13.94
C MET A 179 42.77 0.50 -13.70
N GLU A 180 42.39 -0.66 -14.22
CA GLU A 180 43.24 -1.86 -14.16
C GLU A 180 44.57 -1.63 -14.88
N VAL A 181 45.66 -2.13 -14.29
CA VAL A 181 47.01 -2.13 -14.86
C VAL A 181 47.04 -3.09 -16.05
N SER A 182 47.44 -2.60 -17.22
CA SER A 182 47.49 -3.38 -18.47
C SER A 182 48.73 -4.28 -18.52
N VAL A 183 48.56 -5.55 -18.14
CA VAL A 183 49.63 -6.56 -18.21
C VAL A 183 50.13 -6.77 -19.65
N SER A 184 49.26 -6.62 -20.66
CA SER A 184 49.66 -6.69 -22.07
C SER A 184 50.54 -5.53 -22.51
N GLY A 185 50.32 -4.32 -21.96
CA GLY A 185 51.17 -3.17 -22.21
C GLY A 185 52.56 -3.36 -21.59
N LEU A 186 52.61 -3.79 -20.33
CA LEU A 186 53.85 -4.04 -19.59
C LEU A 186 54.69 -5.19 -20.20
N MET A 187 54.04 -6.26 -20.68
CA MET A 187 54.73 -7.35 -21.39
C MET A 187 55.32 -6.90 -22.73
N GLY A 188 54.66 -5.97 -23.43
CA GLY A 188 55.20 -5.37 -24.65
C GLY A 188 56.47 -4.56 -24.37
N GLU A 189 56.44 -3.75 -23.32
CA GLU A 189 57.56 -2.91 -22.91
C GLU A 189 58.76 -3.74 -22.41
N LEU A 190 58.52 -4.81 -21.64
CA LEU A 190 59.58 -5.73 -21.18
C LEU A 190 60.33 -6.36 -22.36
N LYS A 191 59.60 -6.80 -23.39
CA LYS A 191 60.20 -7.42 -24.58
C LYS A 191 61.06 -6.45 -25.38
N GLU A 192 60.69 -5.17 -25.42
CA GLU A 192 61.46 -4.13 -26.09
C GLU A 192 62.76 -3.82 -25.35
N ARG A 193 62.73 -3.73 -24.01
CA ARG A 193 63.93 -3.55 -23.17
C ARG A 193 64.88 -4.76 -23.26
N GLU A 194 64.36 -5.99 -23.20
CA GLU A 194 65.17 -7.21 -23.37
C GLU A 194 65.86 -7.28 -24.74
N SER A 195 65.20 -6.80 -25.80
CA SER A 195 65.81 -6.74 -27.14
C SER A 195 66.97 -5.75 -27.23
N VAL A 196 66.87 -4.60 -26.55
CA VAL A 196 67.95 -3.60 -26.51
C VAL A 196 69.15 -4.14 -25.72
N ASN A 197 68.89 -4.74 -24.56
CA ASN A 197 69.92 -5.33 -23.71
C ASN A 197 70.65 -6.49 -24.41
N HIS A 198 69.93 -7.32 -25.19
CA HIS A 198 70.54 -8.40 -25.97
C HIS A 198 71.50 -7.89 -27.07
N GLU A 199 71.12 -6.84 -27.81
CA GLU A 199 71.99 -6.28 -28.85
C GLU A 199 73.21 -5.55 -28.24
N ASN A 200 73.05 -4.87 -27.10
CA ASN A 200 74.17 -4.27 -26.37
C ASN A 200 75.22 -5.31 -25.96
N GLU A 201 74.79 -6.45 -25.41
CA GLU A 201 75.71 -7.50 -24.97
C GLU A 201 76.46 -8.15 -26.16
N LYS A 202 75.77 -8.34 -27.28
CA LYS A 202 76.40 -8.82 -28.52
C LYS A 202 77.50 -7.87 -29.02
N GLN A 203 77.28 -6.56 -28.96
CA GLN A 203 78.29 -5.56 -29.33
C GLN A 203 79.48 -5.57 -28.36
N ARG A 204 79.24 -5.73 -27.05
CA ARG A 204 80.29 -5.88 -26.02
C ARG A 204 81.14 -7.15 -26.27
N LEU A 205 80.52 -8.27 -26.64
CA LEU A 205 81.22 -9.53 -26.92
C LEU A 205 82.15 -9.41 -28.14
N MET A 206 81.69 -8.80 -29.23
CA MET A 206 82.49 -8.57 -30.44
C MET A 206 83.74 -7.73 -30.16
N LEU A 207 83.63 -6.72 -29.29
CA LEU A 207 84.76 -5.89 -28.91
C LEU A 207 85.78 -6.68 -28.08
N ARG A 208 85.35 -7.49 -27.10
CA ARG A 208 86.27 -8.33 -26.31
C ARG A 208 87.07 -9.28 -27.20
N GLN A 209 86.39 -9.94 -28.13
CA GLN A 209 87.04 -10.83 -29.11
C GLN A 209 88.09 -10.08 -29.94
N GLY A 210 87.78 -8.86 -30.40
CA GLY A 210 88.74 -8.04 -31.14
C GLY A 210 89.96 -7.58 -30.33
N ILE A 211 89.80 -7.35 -29.02
CA ILE A 211 90.90 -6.99 -28.11
C ILE A 211 91.81 -8.20 -27.86
N ASP A 212 91.24 -9.37 -27.64
CA ASP A 212 92.01 -10.59 -27.40
C ASP A 212 92.79 -11.02 -28.65
N ASP A 213 92.19 -10.92 -29.83
CA ASP A 213 92.88 -11.14 -31.11
C ASP A 213 94.06 -10.19 -31.31
N LEU A 214 93.90 -8.91 -30.98
CA LEU A 214 94.97 -7.91 -31.09
C LEU A 214 96.15 -8.26 -30.15
N LYS A 215 95.85 -8.70 -28.93
CA LYS A 215 96.87 -9.10 -27.96
C LYS A 215 97.67 -10.31 -28.43
N ASN A 216 96.98 -11.32 -28.98
CA ASN A 216 97.61 -12.53 -29.51
C ASN A 216 98.49 -12.21 -30.73
N GLN A 217 98.04 -11.34 -31.63
CA GLN A 217 98.85 -10.87 -32.76
C GLN A 217 100.09 -10.08 -32.32
N GLY A 218 99.99 -9.32 -31.22
CA GLY A 218 101.14 -8.61 -30.64
C GLY A 218 102.20 -9.56 -30.06
N ILE A 219 101.78 -10.68 -29.47
CA ILE A 219 102.68 -11.72 -28.95
C ILE A 219 103.38 -12.46 -30.11
N GLU A 220 102.64 -12.82 -31.16
CA GLU A 220 103.24 -13.41 -32.37
C GLU A 220 104.26 -12.48 -33.02
N LEU A 221 103.99 -11.17 -33.03
CA LEU A 221 104.93 -10.17 -33.55
C LEU A 221 106.25 -10.16 -32.77
N GLY A 222 106.18 -10.31 -31.44
CA GLY A 222 107.36 -10.39 -30.58
C GLY A 222 108.22 -11.62 -30.86
N HIS A 223 107.59 -12.79 -31.01
CA HIS A 223 108.31 -14.02 -31.36
C HIS A 223 108.91 -13.99 -32.77
N LEU A 224 108.23 -13.35 -33.74
CA LEU A 224 108.82 -13.14 -35.07
C LEU A 224 110.02 -12.18 -35.01
N SER A 225 110.02 -11.19 -34.12
CA SER A 225 111.14 -10.26 -33.93
C SER A 225 112.43 -10.94 -33.46
N GLU A 226 112.33 -11.99 -32.64
CA GLU A 226 113.49 -12.77 -32.21
C GLU A 226 114.05 -13.62 -33.36
N GLN A 227 113.18 -14.25 -34.15
CA GLN A 227 113.57 -15.06 -35.32
C GLN A 227 114.19 -14.22 -36.45
N ILE A 228 113.82 -12.94 -36.57
CA ILE A 228 114.35 -11.99 -37.57
C ILE A 228 115.85 -11.73 -37.40
N THR A 229 116.39 -11.84 -36.19
CA THR A 229 117.83 -11.67 -35.92
C THR A 229 118.65 -12.77 -36.59
N ASP A 230 118.08 -13.97 -36.72
CA ASP A 230 118.75 -15.16 -37.26
C ASP A 230 118.73 -15.21 -38.81
N LEU A 231 117.75 -14.54 -39.44
CA LEU A 231 117.44 -14.65 -40.88
C LEU A 231 118.05 -13.57 -41.77
N GLN A 232 119.05 -12.81 -41.30
CA GLN A 232 119.68 -11.66 -41.99
C GLN A 232 120.25 -11.95 -43.41
N VAL A 233 120.29 -13.20 -43.86
CA VAL A 233 120.65 -13.60 -45.23
C VAL A 233 119.45 -13.63 -46.20
N ARG A 234 118.19 -13.65 -45.72
CA ARG A 234 116.96 -13.79 -46.54
C ARG A 234 116.27 -12.47 -46.91
N ILE A 235 116.93 -11.35 -46.62
CA ILE A 235 116.35 -9.99 -46.51
C ILE A 235 115.71 -9.43 -47.78
N ASP A 236 116.17 -9.76 -48.99
CA ASP A 236 115.64 -9.11 -50.20
C ASP A 236 114.30 -9.66 -50.71
N GLU A 237 113.93 -10.88 -50.34
CA GLU A 237 112.66 -11.49 -50.75
C GLU A 237 111.49 -11.01 -49.87
N LEU A 238 111.75 -10.62 -48.63
CA LEU A 238 110.74 -10.33 -47.60
C LEU A 238 110.23 -8.89 -47.58
N LYS A 239 110.93 -7.94 -48.23
CA LYS A 239 110.50 -6.53 -48.34
C LYS A 239 109.12 -6.35 -49.00
N ARG A 240 108.65 -7.32 -49.80
CA ARG A 240 107.31 -7.30 -50.41
C ARG A 240 106.18 -7.76 -49.50
N LEU A 241 106.46 -8.57 -48.46
CA LEU A 241 105.45 -9.12 -47.54
C LEU A 241 105.18 -8.21 -46.33
N GLU A 242 106.17 -7.42 -45.91
CA GLU A 242 106.07 -6.43 -44.81
C GLU A 242 104.97 -5.38 -45.08
N ALA A 243 104.92 -4.85 -46.31
CA ALA A 243 103.94 -3.84 -46.73
C ALA A 243 102.49 -4.34 -46.66
N ALA A 244 102.24 -5.65 -46.81
CA ALA A 244 100.90 -6.23 -46.76
C ALA A 244 100.39 -6.40 -45.32
N LYS A 245 101.27 -6.72 -44.36
CA LYS A 245 100.89 -6.89 -42.94
C LYS A 245 100.68 -5.57 -42.21
N ALA A 246 101.49 -4.55 -42.51
CA ALA A 246 101.30 -3.19 -41.98
C ALA A 246 99.93 -2.60 -42.34
N LYS A 247 99.41 -2.91 -43.54
CA LYS A 247 98.09 -2.47 -44.01
C LYS A 247 96.93 -3.11 -43.22
N LYS A 248 97.08 -4.36 -42.79
CA LYS A 248 96.01 -5.09 -42.07
C LYS A 248 95.90 -4.62 -40.60
N ILE A 249 97.01 -4.32 -39.95
CA ILE A 249 97.06 -3.76 -38.58
C ILE A 249 96.39 -2.38 -38.54
N GLY A 250 96.65 -1.53 -39.54
CA GLY A 250 96.02 -0.20 -39.63
C GLY A 250 94.49 -0.24 -39.78
N ILE A 251 93.96 -1.20 -40.53
CA ILE A 251 92.51 -1.37 -40.72
C ILE A 251 91.82 -1.77 -39.41
N THR A 252 92.36 -2.75 -38.68
CA THR A 252 91.76 -3.22 -37.43
C THR A 252 91.83 -2.17 -36.32
N LYS A 253 92.95 -1.43 -36.21
CA LYS A 253 93.09 -0.34 -35.23
C LYS A 253 92.05 0.76 -35.43
N THR A 254 91.76 1.10 -36.70
CA THR A 254 90.75 2.11 -37.06
C THR A 254 89.33 1.64 -36.72
N SER A 255 89.04 0.34 -36.83
CA SER A 255 87.74 -0.24 -36.44
C SER A 255 87.53 -0.22 -34.92
N ILE A 256 88.58 -0.46 -34.13
CA ILE A 256 88.54 -0.40 -32.66
C ILE A 256 88.32 1.04 -32.17
N GLU A 257 89.05 2.01 -32.74
CA GLU A 257 88.90 3.43 -32.38
C GLU A 257 87.50 3.99 -32.72
N LYS A 258 86.84 3.46 -33.75
CA LYS A 258 85.45 3.82 -34.10
C LYS A 258 84.38 3.14 -33.23
N ALA A 259 84.65 1.96 -32.69
CA ALA A 259 83.70 1.20 -31.87
C ALA A 259 83.72 1.63 -30.39
N LYS A 260 84.89 2.05 -29.87
CA LYS A 260 85.09 2.40 -28.46
C LYS A 260 84.13 3.47 -27.92
N PRO A 261 83.91 4.62 -28.62
CA PRO A 261 82.99 5.66 -28.12
C PRO A 261 81.51 5.25 -28.19
N ARG A 262 81.15 4.32 -29.10
CA ARG A 262 79.78 3.80 -29.23
C ARG A 262 79.43 2.82 -28.11
N ILE A 263 80.41 2.09 -27.59
CA ILE A 263 80.23 1.15 -26.48
C ILE A 263 80.18 1.88 -25.14
N ASP A 264 81.03 2.89 -24.94
CA ASP A 264 81.05 3.70 -23.70
C ASP A 264 79.73 4.46 -23.46
N ALA A 265 78.91 4.63 -24.51
CA ALA A 265 77.59 5.27 -24.47
C ALA A 265 76.40 4.30 -24.32
N LEU A 266 76.63 2.98 -24.24
CA LEU A 266 75.56 1.99 -24.05
C LEU A 266 75.12 1.94 -22.58
N GLN A 267 73.89 2.35 -22.30
CA GLN A 267 73.22 2.17 -21.01
C GLN A 267 72.20 1.03 -21.12
N ASP A 268 72.26 0.11 -20.16
CA ASP A 268 71.28 -0.98 -20.06
C ASP A 268 69.99 -0.42 -19.42
N ALA A 269 68.84 -0.84 -19.94
CA ALA A 269 67.55 -0.40 -19.41
C ALA A 269 67.19 -1.25 -18.18
N ASP A 270 66.72 -0.61 -17.10
CA ASP A 270 66.27 -1.28 -15.88
C ASP A 270 65.02 -2.14 -16.15
N GLU A 271 65.07 -3.42 -15.78
CA GLU A 271 64.00 -4.41 -15.98
C GLU A 271 63.31 -4.81 -14.67
N GLU A 272 63.89 -4.49 -13.50
CA GLU A 272 63.32 -4.90 -12.21
C GLU A 272 62.00 -4.19 -11.93
N GLU A 273 61.92 -2.89 -12.22
CA GLU A 273 60.71 -2.09 -12.01
C GLU A 273 59.49 -2.67 -12.75
N ILE A 274 59.64 -3.06 -14.02
CA ILE A 274 58.54 -3.61 -14.83
C ILE A 274 58.17 -5.03 -14.39
N ARG A 275 59.15 -5.86 -14.00
CA ARG A 275 58.87 -7.21 -13.50
C ARG A 275 58.11 -7.17 -12.17
N ASP A 276 58.45 -6.24 -11.29
CA ASP A 276 57.73 -6.00 -10.03
C ASP A 276 56.31 -5.45 -10.28
N GLN A 277 56.15 -4.55 -11.24
CA GLN A 277 54.82 -4.05 -11.65
C GLN A 277 53.94 -5.15 -12.24
N ILE A 278 54.49 -6.07 -13.05
CA ILE A 278 53.76 -7.23 -13.59
C ILE A 278 53.37 -8.20 -12.47
N GLY A 279 54.28 -8.47 -11.52
CA GLY A 279 54.00 -9.32 -10.36
C GLY A 279 52.91 -8.76 -9.45
N ASN A 280 52.88 -7.43 -9.29
CA ASN A 280 51.90 -6.73 -8.45
C ASN A 280 50.59 -6.38 -9.18
N ALA A 281 50.56 -6.40 -10.52
CA ALA A 281 49.40 -6.00 -11.31
C ALA A 281 48.13 -6.81 -10.98
N GLU A 282 48.25 -8.12 -10.74
CA GLU A 282 47.08 -8.95 -10.40
C GLU A 282 46.49 -8.57 -9.03
N THR A 283 47.34 -8.33 -8.03
CA THR A 283 46.94 -7.86 -6.70
C THR A 283 46.27 -6.49 -6.77
N VAL A 284 46.88 -5.56 -7.52
CA VAL A 284 46.33 -4.21 -7.74
C VAL A 284 44.98 -4.30 -8.47
N ASN A 285 44.87 -5.11 -9.52
CA ASN A 285 43.63 -5.26 -10.28
C ASN A 285 42.49 -5.89 -9.45
N GLN A 286 42.79 -6.81 -8.54
CA GLN A 286 41.79 -7.31 -7.59
C GLN A 286 41.24 -6.21 -6.68
N GLN A 287 42.09 -5.28 -6.23
CA GLN A 287 41.68 -4.13 -5.43
C GLN A 287 40.82 -3.15 -6.24
N VAL A 288 41.19 -2.86 -7.50
CA VAL A 288 40.38 -2.02 -8.41
C VAL A 288 38.99 -2.63 -8.64
N ARG A 289 38.90 -3.94 -8.88
CA ARG A 289 37.62 -4.66 -9.04
C ARG A 289 36.78 -4.61 -7.78
N SER A 290 37.39 -4.80 -6.60
CA SER A 290 36.70 -4.70 -5.31
C SER A 290 36.10 -3.30 -5.10
N ASN A 291 36.88 -2.24 -5.36
CA ASN A 291 36.41 -0.85 -5.25
C ASN A 291 35.28 -0.55 -6.24
N ARG A 292 35.36 -1.05 -7.48
CA ARG A 292 34.29 -0.90 -8.49
C ARG A 292 32.98 -1.56 -8.02
N ILE A 293 33.04 -2.80 -7.56
CA ILE A 293 31.86 -3.50 -7.03
C ILE A 293 31.30 -2.76 -5.80
N ARG A 294 32.16 -2.23 -4.92
CA ARG A 294 31.75 -1.42 -3.76
C ARG A 294 31.04 -0.13 -4.19
N LYS A 295 31.51 0.54 -5.23
CA LYS A 295 30.85 1.72 -5.82
C LYS A 295 29.47 1.37 -6.41
N ASP A 296 29.39 0.31 -7.21
CA ASP A 296 28.12 -0.14 -7.81
C ASP A 296 27.09 -0.52 -6.73
N LEU A 297 27.54 -1.17 -5.64
CA LEU A 297 26.69 -1.48 -4.48
C LEU A 297 26.20 -0.22 -3.76
N SER A 298 27.06 0.79 -3.60
CA SER A 298 26.68 2.08 -3.00
C SER A 298 25.61 2.80 -3.83
N GLU A 299 25.75 2.82 -5.16
CA GLU A 299 24.75 3.41 -6.07
C GLU A 299 23.43 2.62 -6.00
N THR A 300 23.49 1.30 -6.00
CA THR A 300 22.31 0.43 -5.87
C THR A 300 21.58 0.65 -4.53
N LEU A 301 22.33 0.80 -3.42
CA LEU A 301 21.77 1.12 -2.11
C LEU A 301 21.06 2.47 -2.08
N LYS A 302 21.64 3.47 -2.74
CA LYS A 302 21.02 4.79 -2.87
C LYS A 302 19.69 4.70 -3.62
N THR A 303 19.64 3.96 -4.71
CA THR A 303 18.41 3.72 -5.48
C THR A 303 17.36 2.98 -4.64
N LYS A 304 17.74 1.89 -3.96
CA LYS A 304 16.80 1.12 -3.11
C LYS A 304 16.25 1.95 -1.95
N ARG A 305 17.06 2.85 -1.39
CA ARG A 305 16.59 3.80 -0.36
C ARG A 305 15.56 4.78 -0.93
N ALA A 306 15.82 5.37 -2.10
CA ALA A 306 14.88 6.28 -2.75
C ALA A 306 13.56 5.59 -3.14
N GLU A 307 13.61 4.33 -3.61
CA GLU A 307 12.41 3.50 -3.85
C GLU A 307 11.60 3.29 -2.56
N SER A 308 12.26 2.94 -1.45
CA SER A 308 11.61 2.76 -0.15
C SER A 308 10.97 4.03 0.42
N GLU A 309 11.64 5.18 0.24
CA GLU A 309 11.11 6.50 0.61
C GLU A 309 9.88 6.86 -0.25
N THR A 310 9.93 6.60 -1.56
CA THR A 310 8.79 6.82 -2.46
C THR A 310 7.56 5.99 -2.08
N LEU A 311 7.76 4.69 -1.78
CA LEU A 311 6.67 3.82 -1.33
C LEU A 311 6.10 4.26 0.02
N ALA A 312 6.95 4.77 0.92
CA ALA A 312 6.48 5.33 2.20
C ALA A 312 5.59 6.56 1.97
N ASP A 313 5.97 7.46 1.07
CA ASP A 313 5.17 8.64 0.72
C ASP A 313 3.82 8.25 0.09
N GLN A 314 3.79 7.19 -0.74
CA GLN A 314 2.54 6.68 -1.31
C GLN A 314 1.61 6.10 -0.24
N ILE A 315 2.15 5.33 0.72
CA ILE A 315 1.38 4.84 1.87
C ILE A 315 0.82 6.01 2.70
N HIS A 316 1.64 7.02 2.99
CA HIS A 316 1.20 8.21 3.71
C HIS A 316 0.05 8.94 2.98
N LYS A 317 0.14 9.09 1.66
CA LYS A 317 -0.96 9.69 0.86
C LYS A 317 -2.26 8.90 0.96
N ILE A 318 -2.20 7.56 1.00
CA ILE A 318 -3.39 6.73 1.20
C ILE A 318 -3.96 6.94 2.60
N ASP A 319 -3.11 6.95 3.63
CA ASP A 319 -3.52 7.17 5.02
C ASP A 319 -4.15 8.57 5.21
N ASP A 320 -3.58 9.60 4.59
CA ASP A 320 -4.12 10.97 4.58
C ASP A 320 -5.45 11.06 3.83
N SER A 321 -5.59 10.36 2.70
CA SER A 321 -6.84 10.29 1.92
C SER A 321 -7.95 9.65 2.75
N LYS A 322 -7.69 8.52 3.42
CA LYS A 322 -8.66 7.85 4.30
C LYS A 322 -9.06 8.76 5.47
N THR A 323 -8.09 9.43 6.08
CA THR A 323 -8.34 10.39 7.18
C THR A 323 -9.21 11.55 6.71
N SER A 324 -8.92 12.10 5.52
CA SER A 324 -9.70 13.19 4.93
C SER A 324 -11.13 12.76 4.59
N GLN A 325 -11.31 11.55 4.06
CA GLN A 325 -12.63 10.98 3.78
C GLN A 325 -13.43 10.72 5.06
N LEU A 326 -12.80 10.21 6.12
CA LEU A 326 -13.42 10.07 7.44
C LEU A 326 -13.83 11.42 8.04
N ALA A 327 -12.97 12.44 7.95
CA ALA A 327 -13.24 13.76 8.51
C ALA A 327 -14.34 14.54 7.78
N THR A 328 -14.53 14.28 6.48
CA THR A 328 -15.56 14.93 5.65
C THR A 328 -16.87 14.15 5.59
N ALA A 329 -16.87 12.87 5.99
CA ALA A 329 -18.07 12.06 6.06
C ALA A 329 -19.05 12.60 7.11
N LYS A 330 -20.33 12.63 6.75
CA LYS A 330 -21.40 13.05 7.64
C LYS A 330 -21.93 11.85 8.40
N PHE A 331 -21.42 11.66 9.62
CA PHE A 331 -21.92 10.63 10.51
C PHE A 331 -23.32 10.99 11.05
N PRO A 332 -24.19 10.00 11.31
CA PRO A 332 -25.54 10.25 11.84
C PRO A 332 -25.58 10.86 13.24
N VAL A 333 -24.53 10.63 14.04
CA VAL A 333 -24.40 11.15 15.40
C VAL A 333 -22.94 11.43 15.70
N ASP A 334 -22.69 12.48 16.46
CA ASP A 334 -21.35 12.85 16.92
C ASP A 334 -20.72 11.73 17.76
N GLY A 335 -19.40 11.55 17.62
CA GLY A 335 -18.66 10.50 18.31
C GLY A 335 -18.74 9.13 17.63
N LEU A 336 -19.58 8.95 16.62
CA LEU A 336 -19.62 7.71 15.83
C LEU A 336 -18.45 7.65 14.84
N SER A 337 -17.75 6.54 14.83
CA SER A 337 -16.70 6.23 13.85
C SER A 337 -16.63 4.72 13.64
N PHE A 338 -15.62 4.24 12.90
CA PHE A 338 -15.39 2.81 12.74
C PHE A 338 -13.90 2.52 12.58
N SER A 339 -13.50 1.33 13.05
CA SER A 339 -12.18 0.76 12.78
C SER A 339 -12.23 -0.10 11.50
N ALA A 340 -11.16 -0.86 11.24
CA ALA A 340 -11.15 -1.84 10.15
C ALA A 340 -12.32 -2.84 10.25
N SER A 341 -12.74 -3.23 11.47
CA SER A 341 -13.65 -4.35 11.70
C SER A 341 -14.90 -4.07 12.53
N GLU A 342 -15.00 -2.93 13.23
CA GLU A 342 -16.11 -2.65 14.14
C GLU A 342 -16.49 -1.16 14.17
N VAL A 343 -17.72 -0.88 14.59
CA VAL A 343 -18.20 0.49 14.86
C VAL A 343 -17.69 0.94 16.22
N LEU A 344 -17.21 2.18 16.30
CA LEU A 344 -16.78 2.82 17.53
C LEU A 344 -17.73 3.97 17.85
N TYR A 345 -18.00 4.18 19.13
CA TYR A 345 -18.71 5.34 19.63
C TYR A 345 -17.91 5.94 20.79
N ASN A 346 -17.54 7.22 20.68
CA ASN A 346 -16.64 7.88 21.65
C ASN A 346 -15.36 7.08 21.91
N GLU A 347 -14.72 6.61 20.83
CA GLU A 347 -13.45 5.84 20.84
C GLU A 347 -13.51 4.44 21.46
N ILE A 348 -14.68 3.97 21.91
CA ILE A 348 -14.86 2.60 22.42
C ILE A 348 -15.70 1.75 21.46
N PRO A 349 -15.54 0.41 21.45
CA PRO A 349 -16.41 -0.48 20.67
C PRO A 349 -17.88 -0.24 20.98
N PHE A 350 -18.72 -0.14 19.95
CA PHE A 350 -20.14 0.23 20.09
C PHE A 350 -20.93 -0.70 21.04
N ASN A 351 -20.59 -1.98 21.06
CA ASN A 351 -21.22 -2.96 21.96
C ASN A 351 -20.87 -2.74 23.46
N GLN A 352 -19.83 -1.96 23.76
CA GLN A 352 -19.43 -1.58 25.11
C GLN A 352 -20.03 -0.24 25.55
N ALA A 353 -20.64 0.50 24.62
CA ALA A 353 -21.39 1.71 24.97
C ALA A 353 -22.56 1.37 25.90
N SER A 354 -22.98 2.31 26.73
CA SER A 354 -24.14 2.13 27.61
C SER A 354 -25.43 1.87 26.82
N SER A 355 -26.44 1.27 27.44
CA SER A 355 -27.72 1.01 26.77
C SER A 355 -28.38 2.30 26.22
N ALA A 356 -28.22 3.43 26.92
CA ALA A 356 -28.71 4.73 26.46
C ALA A 356 -27.97 5.23 25.22
N GLU A 357 -26.64 5.07 25.18
CA GLU A 357 -25.82 5.44 24.01
C GLU A 357 -26.11 4.52 22.82
N GLN A 358 -26.25 3.21 23.05
CA GLN A 358 -26.63 2.26 22.00
C GLN A 358 -28.00 2.60 21.41
N LEU A 359 -28.96 2.99 22.24
CA LEU A 359 -30.27 3.47 21.80
C LEU A 359 -30.13 4.74 20.95
N ARG A 360 -29.39 5.75 21.44
CA ARG A 360 -29.16 7.01 20.73
C ARG A 360 -28.58 6.78 19.34
N VAL A 361 -27.51 6.00 19.24
CA VAL A 361 -26.87 5.67 17.96
C VAL A 361 -27.84 4.90 17.06
N SER A 362 -28.56 3.91 17.61
CA SER A 362 -29.54 3.11 16.86
C SER A 362 -30.66 3.96 16.25
N VAL A 363 -31.20 4.91 17.02
CA VAL A 363 -32.22 5.86 16.54
C VAL A 363 -31.63 6.79 15.47
N ALA A 364 -30.43 7.34 15.69
CA ALA A 364 -29.76 8.20 14.70
C ALA A 364 -29.50 7.45 13.38
N MET A 365 -29.02 6.20 13.45
CA MET A 365 -28.84 5.31 12.32
C MET A 365 -30.16 5.07 11.58
N GLY A 366 -31.24 4.75 12.31
CA GLY A 366 -32.57 4.57 11.75
C GLY A 366 -33.07 5.81 11.02
N ILE A 367 -32.90 7.01 11.59
CA ILE A 367 -33.28 8.27 10.94
C ILE A 367 -32.48 8.48 9.64
N ALA A 368 -31.16 8.30 9.70
CA ALA A 368 -30.28 8.55 8.57
C ALA A 368 -30.49 7.56 7.42
N MET A 369 -30.85 6.31 7.71
CA MET A 369 -31.16 5.29 6.70
C MET A 369 -32.52 5.48 6.03
N ASN A 370 -33.37 6.38 6.56
CA ASN A 370 -34.72 6.62 6.07
C ASN A 370 -34.96 8.10 5.70
N PRO A 371 -34.19 8.67 4.75
CA PRO A 371 -34.17 10.12 4.53
C PRO A 371 -35.49 10.69 3.97
N LYS A 372 -36.33 9.88 3.33
CA LYS A 372 -37.60 10.31 2.71
C LYS A 372 -38.78 10.14 3.68
N LEU A 373 -39.00 8.91 4.13
CA LEU A 373 -39.99 8.55 5.15
C LEU A 373 -39.29 8.29 6.48
N LYS A 374 -39.14 9.35 7.28
CA LYS A 374 -38.44 9.30 8.57
C LYS A 374 -39.34 8.74 9.67
N VAL A 375 -39.96 7.58 9.45
CA VAL A 375 -40.81 6.90 10.43
C VAL A 375 -40.05 5.72 11.01
N LEU A 376 -39.97 5.62 12.35
CA LEU A 376 -39.31 4.52 13.06
C LEU A 376 -40.31 3.80 13.96
N LEU A 377 -40.27 2.48 14.02
CA LEU A 377 -41.17 1.63 14.82
C LEU A 377 -40.40 0.88 15.90
N ILE A 378 -40.28 1.48 17.08
CA ILE A 378 -39.54 0.88 18.18
C ILE A 378 -40.44 -0.10 18.93
N ARG A 379 -40.03 -1.36 18.91
CA ARG A 379 -40.67 -2.45 19.64
C ARG A 379 -40.03 -2.61 21.02
N ASP A 380 -40.79 -3.15 21.95
CA ASP A 380 -40.30 -3.47 23.30
C ASP A 380 -39.69 -2.27 24.07
N GLY A 381 -40.29 -1.08 23.92
CA GLY A 381 -39.90 0.15 24.62
C GLY A 381 -40.09 0.16 26.14
N SER A 382 -40.38 -0.98 26.75
CA SER A 382 -40.70 -1.08 28.18
C SER A 382 -39.49 -0.89 29.09
N LEU A 383 -38.28 -1.10 28.56
CA LEU A 383 -37.02 -0.89 29.27
C LEU A 383 -36.52 0.57 29.22
N LEU A 384 -37.24 1.44 28.50
CA LEU A 384 -36.86 2.84 28.37
C LEU A 384 -37.40 3.62 29.56
N ASP A 385 -36.50 4.35 30.23
CA ASP A 385 -36.82 5.33 31.26
C ASP A 385 -37.27 6.67 30.64
N GLU A 386 -37.67 7.61 31.49
CA GLU A 386 -38.17 8.93 31.07
C GLU A 386 -37.10 9.76 30.34
N ASP A 387 -35.84 9.65 30.75
CA ASP A 387 -34.72 10.37 30.12
C ASP A 387 -34.47 9.88 28.69
N ASN A 388 -34.49 8.55 28.47
CA ASN A 388 -34.36 7.97 27.15
C ASN A 388 -35.57 8.30 26.25
N LEU A 389 -36.79 8.33 26.80
CA LEU A 389 -37.98 8.77 26.05
C LEU A 389 -37.85 10.22 25.60
N LYS A 390 -37.40 11.11 26.49
CA LYS A 390 -37.17 12.51 26.16
C LYS A 390 -36.09 12.68 25.09
N MET A 391 -34.97 11.99 25.23
CA MET A 391 -33.89 11.98 24.23
C MET A 391 -34.40 11.55 22.85
N MET A 392 -35.22 10.51 22.76
CA MET A 392 -35.82 10.09 21.49
C MET A 392 -36.81 11.13 20.93
N ALA A 393 -37.61 11.78 21.79
CA ALA A 393 -38.51 12.85 21.37
C ALA A 393 -37.73 14.03 20.76
N ASP A 394 -36.65 14.46 21.43
CA ASP A 394 -35.78 15.54 20.98
C ASP A 394 -35.12 15.19 19.63
N MET A 395 -34.56 13.98 19.49
CA MET A 395 -33.97 13.50 18.24
C MET A 395 -35.00 13.43 17.10
N ALA A 396 -36.21 12.93 17.41
CA ALA A 396 -37.29 12.84 16.42
C ALA A 396 -37.73 14.24 15.97
N GLN A 397 -37.79 15.21 16.88
CA GLN A 397 -38.12 16.59 16.56
C GLN A 397 -37.04 17.26 15.71
N GLU A 398 -35.77 17.18 16.13
CA GLU A 398 -34.63 17.77 15.42
C GLU A 398 -34.49 17.23 13.99
N ALA A 399 -34.68 15.93 13.81
CA ALA A 399 -34.58 15.29 12.51
C ALA A 399 -35.85 15.40 11.65
N ASP A 400 -36.92 16.00 12.18
CA ASP A 400 -38.27 15.97 11.59
C ASP A 400 -38.75 14.51 11.29
N ALA A 401 -38.38 13.60 12.17
CA ALA A 401 -38.73 12.17 12.14
C ALA A 401 -39.91 11.86 13.07
N GLN A 402 -40.61 10.75 12.84
CA GLN A 402 -41.71 10.29 13.68
C GLN A 402 -41.39 8.90 14.23
N ILE A 403 -41.32 8.78 15.55
CA ILE A 403 -41.05 7.53 16.25
C ILE A 403 -42.36 7.00 16.84
N TRP A 404 -42.71 5.77 16.49
CA TRP A 404 -43.81 5.03 17.11
C TRP A 404 -43.22 3.97 18.03
N LEU A 405 -43.56 4.06 19.31
CA LEU A 405 -43.00 3.21 20.36
C LEU A 405 -44.11 2.44 21.05
N GLU A 406 -43.95 1.14 21.28
CA GLU A 406 -44.83 0.43 22.21
C GLU A 406 -44.25 0.30 23.62
N ARG A 407 -45.08 0.57 24.63
CA ARG A 407 -44.71 0.48 26.06
C ARG A 407 -45.81 -0.18 26.87
N VAL A 408 -45.44 -0.95 27.90
CA VAL A 408 -46.42 -1.46 28.87
C VAL A 408 -46.80 -0.36 29.85
N GLY A 409 -48.10 -0.09 29.98
CA GLY A 409 -48.61 0.89 30.94
C GLY A 409 -49.68 1.82 30.38
N LYS A 410 -50.16 2.73 31.22
CA LYS A 410 -51.11 3.80 30.87
C LYS A 410 -50.63 5.14 31.46
N GLY A 411 -49.32 5.32 31.57
CA GLY A 411 -48.69 6.48 32.20
C GLY A 411 -48.96 7.80 31.48
N GLN A 412 -48.36 8.89 31.98
CA GLN A 412 -48.53 10.22 31.38
C GLN A 412 -47.82 10.36 30.03
N GLU A 413 -46.73 9.62 29.85
CA GLU A 413 -45.94 9.56 28.63
C GLU A 413 -46.64 8.83 27.47
N VAL A 414 -47.74 8.12 27.74
CA VAL A 414 -48.49 7.37 26.74
C VAL A 414 -49.43 8.29 25.97
N SER A 415 -49.21 8.41 24.66
CA SER A 415 -50.02 9.18 23.72
C SER A 415 -51.32 8.46 23.36
N VAL A 416 -51.29 7.15 23.16
CA VAL A 416 -52.46 6.34 22.76
C VAL A 416 -52.52 5.07 23.60
N ILE A 417 -53.67 4.79 24.21
CA ILE A 417 -53.87 3.55 24.98
C ILE A 417 -54.69 2.57 24.17
N ILE A 418 -54.16 1.36 23.99
CA ILE A 418 -54.86 0.24 23.35
C ILE A 418 -55.40 -0.71 24.42
N GLU A 419 -56.68 -1.06 24.30
CA GLU A 419 -57.39 -2.00 25.18
C GLU A 419 -58.27 -2.94 24.33
N ASP A 420 -58.06 -4.25 24.47
CA ASP A 420 -58.77 -5.31 23.71
C ASP A 420 -58.86 -5.09 22.18
N GLY A 421 -57.80 -4.52 21.60
CA GLY A 421 -57.70 -4.26 20.17
C GLY A 421 -58.39 -2.99 19.67
N GLU A 422 -58.80 -2.11 20.58
CA GLU A 422 -59.45 -0.81 20.30
C GLU A 422 -58.67 0.31 21.02
N VAL A 423 -58.84 1.55 20.56
CA VAL A 423 -58.33 2.73 21.27
C VAL A 423 -59.24 3.00 22.47
N GLN A 424 -58.67 3.20 23.65
CA GLN A 424 -59.45 3.54 24.84
C GLN A 424 -59.97 4.98 24.75
N ASP A 425 -61.30 5.13 24.74
CA ASP A 425 -61.96 6.44 24.78
C ASP A 425 -61.54 7.22 26.04
N GLY A 426 -60.98 8.42 25.83
CA GLY A 426 -60.53 9.34 26.91
C GLY A 426 -59.09 9.83 26.80
N LYS A 427 -58.26 9.22 25.94
CA LYS A 427 -56.96 9.75 25.48
C LYS A 427 -56.78 9.52 23.98
N SER A 428 -57.85 9.67 23.19
CA SER A 428 -57.68 9.93 21.77
C SER A 428 -57.25 11.39 21.64
N ALA A 429 -56.24 11.68 20.83
CA ALA A 429 -55.79 13.03 20.52
C ALA A 429 -56.93 13.84 19.89
N MET A 430 -57.78 14.39 20.76
CA MET A 430 -58.78 15.41 20.47
C MET A 430 -58.76 16.41 21.61
N ALA A 431 -57.85 17.38 21.50
CA ALA A 431 -58.05 18.83 21.70
C ALA A 431 -56.70 19.53 21.62
#